data_AF-A0A9E5GEU9-F1
#
_entry.id   AF-A0A9E5GEU9-F1
#
_cell.length_a   1.000
_cell.length_b   1.000
_cell.length_c   1.000
_cell.angle_alpha   90.00
_cell.angle_beta   90.00
_cell.angle_gamma   90.00
#
_symmetry.space_group_name_H-M   'P 1'
#
loop_
_entity.id
_entity.type
_entity.pdbx_description
1 polymer ?
#
loop_
_entity_poly.entity_id
_entity_poly.type
_entity_poly.pdbx_seq_one_letter_code
_entity_poly.pdbx_strand_id
1 'polypeptide(L)'
;MYIIQAGWVILPEMRIAKQSSLVIDENKIVEVLPHDEARTKYPKASIINRSDCVISPGFVNAHMHLYGVLAHGIEPVVPVSSFESFLTDYWWPLVENQLDATMITSACAFSAAELVNSG
;
A
#
# COMPACT_ATOMS: atom_id res chain seq x y z
N MET A 1 3.17 4.06 23.11
CA MET A 1 4.36 3.28 22.72
C MET A 1 4.11 1.79 22.60
N TYR A 2 4.62 1.15 21.54
CA TYR A 2 4.69 -0.31 21.36
C TYR A 2 5.92 -0.68 20.50
N ILE A 3 6.31 -1.96 20.52
CA ILE A 3 7.43 -2.50 19.76
C ILE A 3 6.92 -3.53 18.76
N ILE A 4 7.39 -3.47 17.51
CA ILE A 4 7.22 -4.56 16.54
C ILE A 4 8.57 -5.25 16.36
N GLN A 5 8.67 -6.53 16.72
CA GLN A 5 9.88 -7.33 16.50
C GLN A 5 9.80 -8.00 15.14
N ALA A 6 10.89 -7.94 14.35
CA ALA A 6 10.96 -8.52 13.02
C ALA A 6 12.22 -9.37 12.83
N GLY A 7 12.14 -10.35 11.93
CA GLY A 7 13.30 -11.12 11.49
C GLY A 7 14.23 -10.24 10.64
N TRP A 8 13.63 -9.38 9.81
CA TRP A 8 14.33 -8.37 9.02
C TRP A 8 13.53 -7.08 8.98
N VAL A 9 14.21 -5.95 9.06
CA VAL A 9 13.67 -4.62 8.81
C VAL A 9 14.42 -4.02 7.62
N ILE A 10 13.69 -3.71 6.55
CA ILE A 10 14.19 -2.94 5.42
C ILE A 10 14.11 -1.46 5.80
N LEU A 11 15.26 -0.82 5.85
CA LEU A 11 15.43 0.59 6.16
C LEU A 11 15.62 1.40 4.87
N PRO A 12 15.56 2.74 4.95
CA PRO A 12 15.95 3.61 3.84
C PRO A 12 17.31 3.23 3.23
N GLU A 13 17.48 3.57 1.95
CA GLU A 13 18.66 3.22 1.15
C GLU A 13 18.96 1.70 1.10
N MET A 14 17.93 0.87 1.23
CA MET A 14 18.00 -0.60 1.16
C MET A 14 18.89 -1.24 2.24
N ARG A 15 19.11 -0.56 3.36
CA ARG A 15 19.82 -1.16 4.51
C ARG A 15 18.93 -2.21 5.17
N ILE A 16 19.53 -3.31 5.62
CA ILE A 16 18.82 -4.43 6.23
C ILE A 16 19.30 -4.61 7.67
N ALA A 17 18.38 -4.48 8.63
CA ALA A 17 18.61 -4.81 10.03
C ALA A 17 18.00 -6.18 10.35
N LYS A 18 18.81 -7.14 10.80
CA LYS A 18 18.36 -8.51 11.14
C LYS A 18 17.99 -8.57 12.62
N GLN A 19 17.01 -9.41 12.97
CA GLN A 19 16.57 -9.63 14.36
C GLN A 19 16.40 -8.30 15.13
N SER A 20 15.72 -7.37 14.48
CA SER A 20 15.59 -5.97 14.91
C SER A 20 14.14 -5.60 15.13
N SER A 21 13.93 -4.56 15.93
CA SER A 21 12.61 -4.08 16.34
C SER A 21 12.39 -2.64 15.90
N LEU A 22 11.17 -2.31 15.51
CA LEU A 22 10.69 -0.94 15.40
C LEU A 22 10.06 -0.51 16.73
N VAL A 23 10.54 0.58 17.33
CA VAL A 23 9.87 1.22 18.46
C VAL A 23 8.96 2.30 17.91
N ILE A 24 7.66 2.20 18.19
CA ILE A 24 6.65 3.14 17.75
C ILE A 24 6.13 3.93 18.94
N ASP A 25 6.12 5.26 18.83
CA ASP A 25 5.44 6.14 19.77
C ASP A 25 4.60 7.18 19.04
N GLU A 26 3.34 7.35 19.47
CA GLU A 26 2.36 8.25 18.84
C GLU A 26 2.35 8.20 17.29
N ASN A 27 2.39 6.99 16.72
CA ASN A 27 2.41 6.71 15.27
C ASN A 27 3.70 7.11 14.54
N LYS A 28 4.80 7.33 15.25
CA LYS A 28 6.13 7.58 14.67
C LYS A 28 7.10 6.47 15.05
N ILE A 29 7.95 6.07 14.10
CA ILE A 29 9.12 5.25 14.40
C ILE A 29 10.12 6.14 15.13
N VAL A 30 10.39 5.86 16.40
CA VAL A 30 11.35 6.63 17.19
C VAL A 30 12.73 5.99 17.23
N GLU A 31 12.81 4.67 17.02
CA GLU A 31 14.08 3.94 17.02
C GLU A 31 13.97 2.59 16.32
N VAL A 32 15.11 2.09 15.82
CA VAL A 32 15.28 0.73 15.30
C VAL A 32 16.49 0.11 15.97
N LEU A 33 16.30 -1.00 16.67
CA LEU A 33 17.36 -1.63 17.48
C LEU A 33 17.14 -3.14 17.65
N PRO A 34 18.19 -3.93 18.00
CA PRO A 34 18.06 -5.35 18.26
C PRO A 34 16.97 -5.69 19.30
N HIS A 35 16.39 -6.88 19.19
CA HIS A 35 15.27 -7.32 20.05
C HIS A 35 15.53 -7.16 21.55
N ASP A 36 16.71 -7.58 22.02
CA ASP A 36 17.08 -7.51 23.44
C ASP A 36 17.22 -6.07 23.92
N GLU A 37 17.90 -5.23 23.15
CA GLU A 37 18.06 -3.82 23.48
C GLU A 37 16.71 -3.09 23.54
N ALA A 38 15.77 -3.42 22.62
CA ALA A 38 14.43 -2.85 22.63
C ALA A 38 13.67 -3.20 23.91
N ARG A 39 13.73 -4.46 24.34
CA ARG A 39 13.11 -4.94 25.59
C ARG A 39 13.71 -4.29 26.82
N THR A 40 15.04 -4.13 26.85
CA THR A 40 15.74 -3.52 27.97
C THR A 40 15.46 -2.02 28.06
N LYS A 41 15.48 -1.30 26.93
CA LYS A 41 15.28 0.16 26.89
C LYS A 41 13.83 0.56 27.13
N TYR A 42 12.88 -0.25 26.65
CA TYR A 42 11.45 0.03 26.75
C TYR A 42 10.68 -1.12 27.42
N PRO A 43 10.96 -1.43 28.71
CA PRO A 43 10.44 -2.63 29.38
C PRO A 43 8.92 -2.61 29.61
N LYS A 44 8.27 -1.45 29.43
CA LYS A 44 6.82 -1.28 29.58
C LYS A 44 6.06 -1.25 28.24
N ALA A 45 6.77 -1.25 27.10
CA ALA A 45 6.13 -1.23 25.80
C ALA A 45 5.48 -2.59 25.50
N SER A 46 4.28 -2.58 24.91
CA SER A 46 3.68 -3.81 24.41
C SER A 46 4.47 -4.32 23.19
N ILE A 47 4.58 -5.64 23.06
CA ILE A 47 5.36 -6.28 22.00
C ILE A 47 4.42 -6.98 21.01
N ILE A 48 4.58 -6.65 19.74
CA ILE A 48 4.00 -7.37 18.60
C ILE A 48 5.13 -8.19 17.99
N ASN A 49 5.04 -9.52 18.13
CA ASN A 49 6.05 -10.43 17.60
C ASN A 49 5.75 -10.80 16.14
N ARG A 50 6.66 -10.44 15.24
CA ARG A 50 6.70 -10.77 13.82
C ARG A 50 8.12 -11.19 13.41
N SER A 51 8.83 -11.87 14.32
CA SER A 51 10.24 -12.25 14.13
C SER A 51 10.49 -13.25 12.99
N ASP A 52 9.42 -13.83 12.43
CA ASP A 52 9.40 -14.66 11.23
C ASP A 52 9.15 -13.88 9.93
N CYS A 53 8.85 -12.59 10.03
CA CYS A 53 8.47 -11.73 8.92
C CYS A 53 9.58 -10.74 8.55
N VAL A 54 9.44 -10.18 7.35
CA VAL A 54 10.14 -8.97 6.91
C VAL A 54 9.20 -7.78 7.12
N ILE A 55 9.72 -6.70 7.69
CA ILE A 55 9.04 -5.40 7.71
C ILE A 55 9.72 -4.48 6.70
N SER A 56 8.92 -3.84 5.86
CA SER A 56 9.34 -2.79 4.94
C SER A 56 8.52 -1.52 5.19
N PRO A 57 8.95 -0.37 4.64
CA PRO A 57 8.02 0.73 4.38
C PRO A 57 6.84 0.21 3.55
N GLY A 58 5.65 0.77 3.77
CA GLY A 58 4.51 0.53 2.88
C GLY A 58 4.82 1.06 1.48
N PHE A 59 4.24 0.43 0.46
CA PHE A 59 4.45 0.86 -0.91
C PHE A 59 3.75 2.20 -1.17
N VAL A 60 4.39 3.02 -2.01
CA VAL A 60 3.82 4.29 -2.47
C VAL A 60 3.46 4.11 -3.94
N ASN A 61 2.17 3.98 -4.21
CA ASN A 61 1.68 4.02 -5.58
C ASN A 61 1.71 5.48 -6.08
N ALA A 62 2.71 5.81 -6.89
CA ALA A 62 2.95 7.17 -7.37
C ALA A 62 1.94 7.64 -8.43
N HIS A 63 1.19 6.73 -9.05
CA HIS A 63 0.24 7.07 -10.10
C HIS A 63 -0.84 5.99 -10.27
N MET A 64 -2.11 6.36 -10.10
CA MET A 64 -3.25 5.47 -10.27
C MET A 64 -4.49 6.23 -10.76
N HIS A 65 -5.27 5.59 -11.64
CA HIS A 65 -6.64 5.98 -11.97
C HIS A 65 -7.63 5.05 -11.25
N LEU A 66 -8.05 5.40 -10.03
CA LEU A 66 -8.78 4.49 -9.14
C LEU A 66 -10.06 3.89 -9.74
N TYR A 67 -10.81 4.69 -10.50
CA TYR A 67 -12.10 4.25 -11.07
C TYR A 67 -11.90 3.26 -12.22
N GLY A 68 -10.69 3.19 -12.79
CA GLY A 68 -10.37 2.32 -13.92
C GLY A 68 -10.61 0.84 -13.61
N VAL A 69 -10.63 0.46 -12.34
CA VAL A 69 -10.99 -0.90 -11.89
C VAL A 69 -12.37 -1.35 -12.38
N LEU A 70 -13.31 -0.42 -12.54
CA LEU A 70 -14.65 -0.73 -13.05
C LEU A 70 -14.65 -1.12 -14.54
N ALA A 71 -13.59 -0.78 -15.27
CA ALA A 71 -13.41 -1.14 -16.67
C ALA A 71 -12.58 -2.42 -16.87
N HIS A 72 -12.05 -3.02 -15.78
CA HIS A 72 -11.26 -4.24 -15.89
C HIS A 72 -12.10 -5.39 -16.44
N GLY A 73 -11.59 -6.03 -17.50
CA GLY A 73 -12.27 -7.15 -18.17
C GLY A 73 -13.35 -6.75 -19.19
N ILE A 74 -13.56 -5.44 -19.43
CA ILE A 74 -14.44 -4.98 -20.51
C ILE A 74 -13.66 -4.95 -21.83
N GLU A 75 -14.15 -5.66 -22.84
CA GLU A 75 -13.58 -5.62 -24.18
C GLU A 75 -13.98 -4.33 -24.91
N PRO A 76 -13.04 -3.62 -25.56
CA PRO A 76 -13.38 -2.46 -26.37
C PRO A 76 -14.34 -2.82 -27.51
N VAL A 77 -15.50 -2.17 -27.54
CA VAL A 77 -16.52 -2.35 -28.58
C VAL A 77 -16.25 -1.52 -29.84
N VAL A 78 -15.18 -0.72 -29.83
CA VAL A 78 -14.69 0.08 -30.96
C VAL A 78 -13.23 -0.26 -31.26
N PRO A 79 -12.77 -0.14 -32.52
CA PRO A 79 -11.36 -0.32 -32.85
C PRO A 79 -10.49 0.71 -32.13
N VAL A 80 -9.55 0.24 -31.33
CA VAL A 80 -8.54 1.10 -30.68
C VAL A 80 -7.22 0.90 -31.41
N SER A 81 -6.71 1.95 -32.06
CA SER A 81 -5.48 1.90 -32.88
C SER A 81 -4.36 2.81 -32.38
N SER A 82 -4.68 3.74 -31.48
CA SER A 82 -3.78 4.70 -30.85
C SER A 82 -4.27 5.07 -29.45
N PHE A 83 -3.41 5.68 -28.63
CA PHE A 83 -3.82 6.22 -27.34
C PHE A 83 -4.90 7.31 -27.46
N GLU A 84 -4.85 8.14 -28.52
CA GLU A 84 -5.89 9.13 -28.77
C GLU A 84 -7.23 8.46 -29.07
N SER A 85 -7.29 7.48 -29.98
CA SER A 85 -8.53 6.73 -30.26
C SER A 85 -9.03 5.95 -29.04
N PHE A 86 -8.11 5.45 -28.20
CA PHE A 86 -8.47 4.83 -26.93
C PHE A 86 -9.23 5.81 -26.04
N LEU A 87 -8.78 7.06 -25.96
CA LEU A 87 -9.44 8.09 -25.16
C LEU A 87 -10.74 8.57 -25.79
N THR A 88 -10.69 9.02 -27.04
CA THR A 88 -11.79 9.71 -27.72
C THR A 88 -12.92 8.79 -28.11
N ASP A 89 -12.60 7.57 -28.55
CA ASP A 89 -13.57 6.67 -29.17
C ASP A 89 -14.09 5.64 -28.16
N TYR A 90 -13.27 5.27 -27.18
CA TYR A 90 -13.61 4.25 -26.18
C TYR A 90 -13.74 4.82 -24.76
N TRP A 91 -12.63 5.24 -24.14
CA TRP A 91 -12.54 5.49 -22.71
C TRP A 91 -13.46 6.61 -22.23
N TRP A 92 -13.36 7.81 -22.82
CA TRP A 92 -14.20 8.92 -22.40
C TRP A 92 -15.69 8.66 -22.63
N PRO A 93 -16.17 8.36 -23.85
CA PRO A 93 -17.59 8.22 -24.08
C PRO A 93 -18.22 7.01 -23.39
N LEU A 94 -17.51 5.88 -23.31
CA LEU A 94 -18.10 4.60 -22.89
C LEU A 94 -17.75 4.19 -21.46
N VAL A 95 -16.69 4.76 -20.87
CA VAL A 95 -16.27 4.45 -19.50
C VAL A 95 -16.38 5.68 -18.62
N GLU A 96 -15.55 6.69 -18.84
CA GLU A 96 -15.38 7.81 -17.91
C GLU A 96 -16.61 8.70 -17.80
N ASN A 97 -17.28 9.01 -18.92
CA ASN A 97 -18.49 9.82 -18.94
C ASN A 97 -19.73 9.09 -18.39
N GLN A 98 -19.65 7.76 -18.22
CA GLN A 98 -20.74 6.94 -17.69
C GLN A 98 -20.70 6.81 -16.17
N LEU A 99 -19.63 7.31 -15.52
CA LEU A 99 -19.44 7.19 -14.08
C LEU A 99 -20.44 8.07 -13.32
N ASP A 100 -21.02 7.50 -12.28
CA ASP A 100 -21.81 8.21 -11.28
C ASP A 100 -21.17 8.18 -9.89
N ALA A 101 -21.76 8.90 -8.93
CA ALA A 101 -21.23 8.98 -7.57
C ALA A 101 -21.18 7.63 -6.84
N THR A 102 -22.11 6.72 -7.13
CA THR A 102 -22.16 5.39 -6.53
C THR A 102 -21.02 4.52 -7.05
N MET A 103 -20.78 4.57 -8.37
CA MET A 103 -19.67 3.88 -9.03
C MET A 103 -18.33 4.36 -8.48
N ILE A 104 -18.10 5.67 -8.40
CA ILE A 104 -16.86 6.23 -7.86
C ILE A 104 -16.64 5.84 -6.39
N THR A 105 -17.70 5.88 -5.57
CA THR A 105 -17.62 5.49 -4.16
C THR A 105 -17.25 4.01 -4.03
N SER A 106 -17.85 3.14 -4.85
CA SER A 106 -17.59 1.71 -4.85
C SER A 106 -16.16 1.40 -5.31
N ALA A 107 -15.71 2.06 -6.39
CA ALA A 107 -14.34 1.90 -6.90
C ALA A 107 -13.29 2.39 -5.90
N CYS A 108 -13.56 3.48 -5.17
CA CYS A 108 -12.69 3.99 -4.12
C CYS A 108 -12.56 2.99 -2.96
N ALA A 109 -13.69 2.46 -2.47
CA ALA A 109 -13.68 1.46 -1.41
C ALA A 109 -12.94 0.18 -1.81
N PHE A 110 -13.19 -0.31 -3.03
CA PHE A 110 -12.49 -1.47 -3.58
C PHE A 110 -10.98 -1.21 -3.71
N SER A 111 -10.60 -0.10 -4.34
CA SER A 111 -9.18 0.25 -4.56
C SER A 111 -8.43 0.40 -3.23
N ALA A 112 -9.05 1.03 -2.23
CA ALA A 112 -8.45 1.17 -0.91
C ALA A 112 -8.20 -0.20 -0.24
N ALA A 113 -9.17 -1.12 -0.34
CA ALA A 113 -9.01 -2.46 0.19
C ALA A 113 -7.92 -3.26 -0.53
N GLU A 114 -7.86 -3.15 -1.87
CA GLU A 114 -6.83 -3.81 -2.69
C GLU A 114 -5.44 -3.28 -2.36
N LEU A 115 -5.26 -1.95 -2.32
CA LEU A 115 -3.98 -1.30 -2.00
C LEU A 115 -3.46 -1.68 -0.61
N VAL A 116 -4.35 -1.74 0.40
CA VAL A 116 -3.94 -2.17 1.75
C VAL A 116 -3.59 -3.66 1.76
N ASN A 117 -4.30 -4.49 1.00
CA ASN A 117 -4.06 -5.93 0.95
C ASN A 117 -2.76 -6.29 0.20
N SER A 118 -2.37 -5.50 -0.81
CA SER A 118 -1.12 -5.70 -1.55
C SER A 118 0.11 -5.13 -0.85
N GLY A 119 -0.09 -4.31 0.19
CA GLY A 119 0.95 -3.49 0.80
C GLY A 119 1.34 -2.29 -0.06
#